data_AF-A0A6U8X411-F1
#
_entry.id   AF-A0A6U8X411-F1
#
_cell.length_a   1.000
_cell.length_b   1.000
_cell.length_c   1.000
_cell.angle_alpha   90.00
_cell.angle_beta   90.00
_cell.angle_gamma   90.00
#
_symmetry.space_group_name_H-M   'P 1'
#
loop_
_entity.id
_entity.type
_entity.pdbx_description
1 polymer ?
#
loop_
_entity_poly.entity_id
_entity_poly.type
_entity_poly.pdbx_seq_one_letter_code
_entity_poly.pdbx_strand_id
1 'polypeptide(L)'
;MSVEVGEAVAGALAALPYKDADDEDMAFSSCRFLEPARLQIMAGAFPELAAAGRQAYAVVATRNGQSREFVAVAKGEAAAGAPELVMGNCQITYEDLTPAECIEYAFGESPGEWHLAQLCQDALETYRGMKFDAWKGMLVSPTCEAQFRRMLQIGMISQLYDHQVFPTPDSLKSKYQVTDERTGKLIELPHPVKALRVWDAATQGYKAVETQLIGAPPEASAAGWWKDFLQELSSKHGAEYIEGLLAGK
;
A
#
# COMPACT_ATOMS: atom_id res chain seq x y z
N MET A 1 -10.54 -9.90 -29.59
CA MET A 1 -10.12 -8.87 -30.57
C MET A 1 -9.39 -7.81 -29.79
N SER A 2 -8.07 -7.68 -29.98
CA SER A 2 -7.30 -6.56 -29.42
C SER A 2 -7.68 -5.31 -30.19
N VAL A 3 -8.21 -4.30 -29.50
CA VAL A 3 -8.41 -2.97 -30.09
C VAL A 3 -7.04 -2.31 -30.11
N GLU A 4 -6.56 -1.93 -31.29
CA GLU A 4 -5.28 -1.23 -31.44
C GLU A 4 -5.47 0.26 -31.06
N VAL A 5 -4.44 0.85 -30.44
CA VAL A 5 -4.41 2.28 -30.17
C VAL A 5 -4.22 2.99 -31.52
N GLY A 6 -5.12 3.92 -31.87
CA GLY A 6 -5.03 4.65 -33.14
C GLY A 6 -3.73 5.45 -33.27
N GLU A 7 -3.16 5.49 -34.48
CA GLU A 7 -1.84 6.09 -34.76
C GLU A 7 -1.67 7.52 -34.25
N ALA A 8 -2.70 8.35 -34.38
CA ALA A 8 -2.66 9.74 -33.90
C ALA A 8 -2.48 9.82 -32.38
N VAL A 9 -3.16 8.94 -31.63
CA VAL A 9 -3.04 8.87 -30.17
C VAL A 9 -1.69 8.29 -29.79
N ALA A 10 -1.24 7.22 -30.45
CA ALA A 10 0.07 6.63 -30.21
C ALA A 10 1.22 7.63 -30.44
N GLY A 11 1.14 8.44 -31.52
CA GLY A 11 2.10 9.50 -31.80
C GLY A 11 2.08 10.62 -30.76
N ALA A 12 0.90 11.01 -30.28
CA ALA A 12 0.78 12.01 -29.22
C ALA A 12 1.32 11.50 -27.87
N LEU A 13 1.10 10.22 -27.55
CA LEU A 13 1.68 9.58 -26.37
C LEU A 13 3.21 9.53 -26.50
N ALA A 14 3.74 9.08 -27.64
CA ALA A 14 5.19 9.00 -27.88
C ALA A 14 5.92 10.34 -27.75
N ALA A 15 5.22 11.47 -27.89
CA ALA A 15 5.77 12.82 -27.74
C ALA A 15 5.80 13.32 -26.28
N LEU A 16 5.25 12.58 -25.31
CA LEU A 16 5.29 12.96 -23.90
C LEU A 16 6.72 12.86 -23.32
N PRO A 17 7.06 13.72 -22.36
CA PRO A 17 8.36 13.65 -21.68
C PRO A 17 8.35 12.55 -20.62
N TYR A 18 8.97 11.41 -20.94
CA TYR A 18 9.16 10.31 -19.98
C TYR A 18 10.49 10.48 -19.24
N LYS A 19 10.45 10.41 -17.92
CA LYS A 19 11.61 10.58 -17.03
C LYS A 19 11.78 9.38 -16.13
N ASP A 20 12.99 8.98 -15.79
CA ASP A 20 13.23 7.99 -14.73
C ASP A 20 13.20 8.64 -13.33
N ALA A 21 13.63 7.91 -12.31
CA ALA A 21 13.67 8.41 -10.93
C ALA A 21 14.75 9.49 -10.71
N ASP A 22 15.73 9.59 -11.60
CA ASP A 22 16.83 10.55 -11.55
C ASP A 22 16.57 11.78 -12.46
N ASP A 23 15.32 11.96 -12.94
CA ASP A 23 14.88 13.00 -13.88
C ASP A 23 15.56 12.94 -15.27
N GLU A 24 16.09 11.78 -15.63
CA GLU A 24 16.75 11.57 -16.93
C GLU A 24 15.76 11.05 -17.98
N ASP A 25 15.94 11.47 -19.24
CA ASP A 25 15.00 11.17 -20.32
C ASP A 25 14.96 9.67 -20.66
N MET A 26 13.74 9.13 -20.73
CA MET A 26 13.45 7.77 -21.20
C MET A 26 12.85 7.79 -22.60
N ALA A 27 13.19 6.78 -23.40
CA ALA A 27 12.64 6.63 -24.75
C ALA A 27 11.31 5.87 -24.72
N PHE A 28 10.27 6.43 -25.36
CA PHE A 28 9.02 5.72 -25.60
C PHE A 28 9.29 4.35 -26.26
N SER A 29 8.67 3.29 -25.73
CA SER A 29 8.81 1.94 -26.26
C SER A 29 7.49 1.38 -26.78
N SER A 30 6.41 1.48 -26.02
CA SER A 30 5.11 0.93 -26.42
C SER A 30 3.96 1.58 -25.66
N CYS A 31 2.76 1.51 -26.20
CA CYS A 31 1.54 1.89 -25.47
C CYS A 31 0.41 0.89 -25.74
N ARG A 32 -0.53 0.82 -24.79
CA ARG A 32 -1.75 0.03 -24.89
C ARG A 32 -2.84 0.67 -24.05
N PHE A 33 -4.10 0.27 -24.27
CA PHE A 33 -5.17 0.61 -23.34
C PHE A 33 -4.86 0.04 -21.96
N LEU A 34 -5.09 0.83 -20.91
CA LEU A 34 -4.99 0.32 -19.55
C LEU A 34 -6.06 -0.74 -19.31
N GLU A 35 -5.66 -1.89 -18.76
CA GLU A 35 -6.56 -3.02 -18.55
C GLU A 35 -7.70 -2.65 -17.58
N PRO A 36 -8.98 -3.03 -17.83
CA PRO A 36 -10.11 -2.58 -17.00
C PRO A 36 -9.95 -2.89 -15.50
N ALA A 37 -9.38 -4.05 -15.15
CA ALA A 37 -9.12 -4.40 -13.75
C ALA A 37 -8.07 -3.48 -13.11
N ARG A 38 -7.02 -3.12 -13.84
CA ARG A 38 -5.97 -2.20 -13.35
C ARG A 38 -6.50 -0.78 -13.26
N LEU A 39 -7.29 -0.35 -14.25
CA LEU A 39 -7.98 0.94 -14.22
C LEU A 39 -8.87 1.08 -12.98
N GLN A 40 -9.67 0.05 -12.66
CA GLN A 40 -10.53 0.06 -11.48
C GLN A 40 -9.74 0.24 -10.18
N ILE A 41 -8.61 -0.47 -10.03
CA ILE A 41 -7.76 -0.39 -8.84
C ILE A 41 -7.08 0.98 -8.76
N MET A 42 -6.46 1.43 -9.84
CA MET A 42 -5.73 2.70 -9.88
C MET A 42 -6.65 3.91 -9.70
N ALA A 43 -7.87 3.87 -10.23
CA ALA A 43 -8.83 4.96 -10.09
C ALA A 43 -9.24 5.25 -8.64
N GLY A 44 -9.05 4.29 -7.72
CA GLY A 44 -9.25 4.52 -6.29
C GLY A 44 -8.28 5.54 -5.68
N ALA A 45 -7.05 5.62 -6.21
CA ALA A 45 -6.03 6.57 -5.78
C ALA A 45 -5.80 7.72 -6.78
N PHE A 46 -6.17 7.52 -8.04
CA PHE A 46 -6.01 8.47 -9.15
C PHE A 46 -7.35 8.67 -9.88
N PRO A 47 -8.30 9.44 -9.30
CA PRO A 47 -9.67 9.56 -9.83
C PRO A 47 -9.75 10.08 -11.27
N GLU A 48 -8.76 10.83 -11.74
CA GLU A 48 -8.64 11.33 -13.11
C GLU A 48 -8.60 10.21 -14.17
N LEU A 49 -8.19 8.99 -13.79
CA LEU A 49 -8.20 7.82 -14.67
C LEU A 49 -9.62 7.37 -15.04
N ALA A 50 -10.60 7.60 -14.15
CA ALA A 50 -12.00 7.24 -14.35
C ALA A 50 -12.86 8.42 -14.85
N ALA A 51 -12.24 9.56 -15.20
CA ALA A 51 -12.96 10.73 -15.65
C ALA A 51 -13.70 10.47 -16.99
N ALA A 52 -14.99 10.83 -17.03
CA ALA A 52 -15.84 10.63 -18.20
C ALA A 52 -15.26 11.30 -19.47
N GLY A 53 -15.33 10.59 -20.60
CA GLY A 53 -14.83 11.08 -21.89
C GLY A 53 -13.29 11.03 -22.03
N ARG A 54 -12.58 10.49 -21.04
CA ARG A 54 -11.16 10.18 -21.13
C ARG A 54 -10.95 8.68 -21.30
N GLN A 55 -9.83 8.34 -21.91
CA GLN A 55 -9.33 6.99 -22.05
C GLN A 55 -7.94 6.91 -21.40
N ALA A 56 -7.74 5.89 -20.57
CA ALA A 56 -6.45 5.62 -19.93
C ALA A 56 -5.60 4.66 -20.76
N TYR A 57 -4.30 4.93 -20.82
CA TYR A 57 -3.29 4.17 -21.55
C TYR A 57 -2.14 3.82 -20.64
N ALA A 58 -1.67 2.59 -20.71
CA ALA A 58 -0.38 2.18 -20.16
C ALA A 58 0.70 2.43 -21.21
N VAL A 59 1.76 3.15 -20.83
CA VAL A 59 2.87 3.50 -21.71
C VAL A 59 4.17 3.02 -21.11
N VAL A 60 4.93 2.19 -21.83
CA VAL A 60 6.25 1.76 -21.39
C VAL A 60 7.30 2.64 -22.05
N ALA A 61 8.19 3.21 -21.24
CA ALA A 61 9.41 3.86 -21.69
C ALA A 61 10.63 3.09 -21.17
N THR A 62 11.74 3.21 -21.87
CA THR A 62 12.97 2.45 -21.58
C THR A 62 14.20 3.34 -21.61
N ARG A 63 15.19 2.99 -20.78
CA ARG A 63 16.51 3.63 -20.75
C ARG A 63 17.54 2.63 -20.23
N ASN A 64 18.67 2.46 -20.93
CA ASN A 64 19.76 1.57 -20.51
C ASN A 64 19.32 0.14 -20.13
N GLY A 65 18.29 -0.40 -20.80
CA GLY A 65 17.73 -1.73 -20.53
C GLY A 65 16.76 -1.80 -19.34
N GLN A 66 16.51 -0.69 -18.63
CA GLN A 66 15.46 -0.57 -17.63
C GLN A 66 14.15 -0.12 -18.29
N SER A 67 13.04 -0.66 -17.81
CA SER A 67 11.68 -0.33 -18.27
C SER A 67 10.90 0.30 -17.14
N ARG A 68 10.15 1.37 -17.43
CA ARG A 68 9.21 2.02 -16.52
C ARG A 68 7.85 2.13 -17.22
N GLU A 69 6.77 1.82 -16.52
CA GLU A 69 5.42 1.98 -17.05
C GLU A 69 4.77 3.24 -16.47
N PHE A 70 4.33 4.13 -17.36
CA PHE A 70 3.56 5.33 -17.06
C PHE A 70 2.09 5.08 -17.38
N VAL A 71 1.23 5.89 -16.78
CA VAL A 71 -0.19 5.94 -17.16
C VAL A 71 -0.49 7.32 -17.71
N ALA A 72 -1.11 7.36 -18.88
CA ALA A 72 -1.53 8.60 -19.52
C ALA A 72 -3.04 8.58 -19.75
N VAL A 73 -3.66 9.76 -19.69
CA VAL A 73 -5.07 9.95 -20.07
C VAL A 73 -5.16 10.85 -21.30
N ALA A 74 -6.04 10.50 -22.23
CA ALA A 74 -6.36 11.34 -23.38
C ALA A 74 -7.88 11.45 -23.54
N LYS A 75 -8.36 12.56 -24.12
CA LYS A 75 -9.76 12.66 -24.54
C LYS A 75 -10.00 11.65 -25.68
N GLY A 76 -11.14 10.95 -25.66
CA GLY A 76 -11.47 9.89 -26.63
C GLY A 76 -11.41 10.33 -28.10
N GLU A 77 -11.39 9.35 -29.03
CA GLU A 77 -11.04 9.28 -30.48
C GLU A 77 -10.96 10.54 -31.38
N ALA A 78 -11.46 11.71 -30.99
CA ALA A 78 -11.14 12.97 -31.66
C ALA A 78 -10.05 13.71 -30.86
N ALA A 79 -8.83 13.70 -31.42
CA ALA A 79 -7.56 14.27 -30.95
C ALA A 79 -7.55 15.79 -30.59
N ALA A 80 -8.58 16.30 -29.93
CA ALA A 80 -8.70 17.71 -29.54
C ALA A 80 -8.01 18.03 -28.21
N GLY A 81 -7.38 17.05 -27.55
CA GLY A 81 -6.63 17.26 -26.31
C GLY A 81 -5.29 16.53 -26.34
N ALA A 82 -4.22 17.22 -25.90
CA ALA A 82 -2.94 16.58 -25.65
C ALA A 82 -3.12 15.53 -24.52
N PRO A 83 -2.49 14.35 -24.63
CA PRO A 83 -2.48 13.40 -23.54
C PRO A 83 -1.73 13.99 -22.33
N GLU A 84 -2.10 13.54 -21.14
CA GLU A 84 -1.53 13.99 -19.87
C GLU A 84 -0.99 12.76 -19.11
N LEU A 85 0.24 12.84 -18.61
CA LEU A 85 0.76 11.84 -17.68
C LEU A 85 0.05 11.97 -16.34
N VAL A 86 -0.35 10.84 -15.77
CA VAL A 86 -0.85 10.76 -14.40
C VAL A 86 0.32 10.42 -13.49
N MET A 87 0.56 11.31 -12.52
CA MET A 87 1.63 11.20 -11.54
C MET A 87 1.04 11.39 -10.14
N GLY A 88 1.65 10.75 -9.16
CA GLY A 88 1.38 10.98 -7.74
C GLY A 88 2.68 11.04 -6.97
N ASN A 89 2.57 10.99 -5.65
CA ASN A 89 3.73 11.07 -4.76
C ASN A 89 3.64 9.95 -3.72
N CYS A 90 4.78 9.37 -3.39
CA CYS A 90 4.87 8.45 -2.27
C CYS A 90 4.45 9.16 -0.97
N GLN A 91 3.50 8.60 -0.24
CA GLN A 91 2.97 9.20 1.00
C GLN A 91 4.01 9.30 2.14
N ILE A 92 5.11 8.55 2.04
CA ILE A 92 6.18 8.53 3.05
C ILE A 92 7.40 9.32 2.58
N THR A 93 7.92 9.05 1.37
CA THR A 93 9.15 9.67 0.86
C THR A 93 8.90 10.94 0.05
N TYR A 94 7.66 11.21 -0.34
CA TYR A 94 7.25 12.32 -1.23
C TYR A 94 7.82 12.28 -2.65
N GLU A 95 8.55 11.24 -3.01
CA GLU A 95 9.08 11.02 -4.37
C GLU A 95 7.95 10.85 -5.39
N ASP A 96 8.18 11.30 -6.61
CA ASP A 96 7.21 11.19 -7.71
C ASP A 96 7.05 9.72 -8.13
N LEU A 97 5.80 9.29 -8.24
CA LEU A 97 5.42 7.94 -8.61
C LEU A 97 4.45 7.95 -9.79
N THR A 98 4.66 7.01 -10.70
CA THR A 98 3.60 6.60 -11.62
C THR A 98 2.59 5.72 -10.89
N PRO A 99 1.33 5.64 -11.35
CA PRO A 99 0.35 4.71 -10.78
C PRO A 99 0.79 3.24 -10.82
N ALA A 100 1.65 2.85 -11.77
CA ALA A 100 2.16 1.47 -11.87
C ALA A 100 3.20 1.13 -10.80
N GLU A 101 3.92 2.11 -10.26
CA GLU A 101 4.92 1.92 -9.21
C GLU A 101 4.33 1.87 -7.80
N CYS A 102 3.06 2.27 -7.66
CA CYS A 102 2.34 2.22 -6.41
C CYS A 102 2.07 0.76 -5.98
N ILE A 103 2.02 0.54 -4.67
CA ILE A 103 1.80 -0.79 -4.10
C ILE A 103 0.31 -1.13 -4.11
N GLU A 104 -0.03 -2.28 -4.69
CA GLU A 104 -1.37 -2.85 -4.55
C GLU A 104 -1.46 -3.76 -3.32
N TYR A 105 -2.55 -3.64 -2.59
CA TYR A 105 -2.78 -4.39 -1.36
C TYR A 105 -4.20 -4.97 -1.29
N ALA A 106 -4.36 -6.04 -0.53
CA ALA A 106 -5.66 -6.65 -0.25
C ALA A 106 -5.74 -7.13 1.21
N PHE A 107 -6.94 -7.03 1.78
CA PHE A 107 -7.26 -7.54 3.11
C PHE A 107 -7.75 -8.99 3.07
N GLY A 108 -7.70 -9.67 4.21
CA GLY A 108 -8.04 -11.10 4.30
C GLY A 108 -9.54 -11.37 4.12
N GLU A 109 -10.38 -10.39 4.46
CA GLU A 109 -11.85 -10.46 4.42
C GLU A 109 -12.43 -10.37 3.02
N SER A 110 -11.68 -9.75 2.09
CA SER A 110 -12.07 -9.58 0.68
C SER A 110 -10.96 -10.06 -0.26
N PRO A 111 -10.67 -11.38 -0.33
CA PRO A 111 -9.65 -11.88 -1.24
C PRO A 111 -9.94 -11.52 -2.70
N GLY A 112 -8.97 -10.90 -3.37
CA GLY A 112 -9.11 -10.46 -4.76
C GLY A 112 -9.65 -9.04 -4.94
N GLU A 113 -10.09 -8.39 -3.86
CA GLU A 113 -10.36 -6.95 -3.85
C GLU A 113 -9.05 -6.20 -3.59
N TRP A 114 -8.45 -5.69 -4.66
CA TRP A 114 -7.19 -4.95 -4.60
C TRP A 114 -7.46 -3.46 -4.51
N HIS A 115 -6.65 -2.79 -3.68
CA HIS A 115 -6.60 -1.35 -3.52
C HIS A 115 -5.20 -0.87 -3.86
N LEU A 116 -5.05 0.42 -4.18
CA LEU A 116 -3.75 1.02 -4.47
C LEU A 116 -3.33 1.96 -3.33
N ALA A 117 -2.15 1.74 -2.77
CA ALA A 117 -1.49 2.66 -1.86
C ALA A 117 -0.45 3.47 -2.63
N GLN A 118 -0.49 4.80 -2.52
CA GLN A 118 0.53 5.69 -3.10
C GLN A 118 1.83 5.60 -2.29
N LEU A 119 2.51 4.47 -2.41
CA LEU A 119 3.69 4.11 -1.65
C LEU A 119 4.71 3.51 -2.62
N CYS A 120 5.97 3.91 -2.51
CA CYS A 120 7.06 3.29 -3.27
C CYS A 120 7.59 2.03 -2.54
N GLN A 121 8.29 1.18 -3.27
CA GLN A 121 8.83 -0.07 -2.72
C GLN A 121 9.86 0.18 -1.59
N ASP A 122 10.70 1.20 -1.73
CA ASP A 122 11.72 1.52 -0.72
C ASP A 122 11.10 2.01 0.59
N ALA A 123 10.04 2.82 0.51
CA ALA A 123 9.26 3.24 1.66
C ALA A 123 8.58 2.05 2.35
N LEU A 124 8.04 1.12 1.57
CA LEU A 124 7.43 -0.11 2.08
C LEU A 124 8.45 -0.98 2.84
N GLU A 125 9.63 -1.22 2.26
CA GLU A 125 10.69 -2.01 2.90
C GLU A 125 11.21 -1.35 4.17
N THR A 126 11.40 -0.03 4.14
CA THR A 126 11.77 0.76 5.32
C THR A 126 10.72 0.62 6.42
N TYR A 127 9.44 0.74 6.06
CA TYR A 127 8.33 0.57 6.99
C TYR A 127 8.29 -0.84 7.59
N ARG A 128 8.42 -1.88 6.76
CA ARG A 128 8.50 -3.29 7.20
C ARG A 128 9.66 -3.53 8.17
N GLY A 129 10.79 -2.88 7.91
CA GLY A 129 12.01 -2.93 8.73
C GLY A 129 11.83 -2.39 10.14
N MET A 130 11.08 -1.30 10.31
CA MET A 130 11.02 -0.59 11.59
C MET A 130 9.79 -0.91 12.46
N LYS A 131 8.66 -1.30 11.85
CA LYS A 131 7.37 -1.31 12.54
C LYS A 131 7.30 -2.30 13.70
N PHE A 132 7.86 -3.50 13.52
CA PHE A 132 7.84 -4.53 14.56
C PHE A 132 8.71 -4.13 15.76
N ASP A 133 9.92 -3.64 15.51
CA ASP A 133 10.82 -3.19 16.58
C ASP A 133 10.26 -1.98 17.33
N ALA A 134 9.64 -1.03 16.63
CA ALA A 134 8.95 0.09 17.27
C ALA A 134 7.80 -0.37 18.17
N TRP A 135 6.98 -1.30 17.69
CA TRP A 135 5.90 -1.91 18.49
C TRP A 135 6.43 -2.65 19.71
N LYS A 136 7.48 -3.48 19.54
CA LYS A 136 8.13 -4.21 20.63
C LYS A 136 8.69 -3.23 21.66
N GLY A 137 9.34 -2.16 21.22
CA GLY A 137 9.87 -1.11 22.09
C GLY A 137 8.80 -0.45 22.95
N MET A 138 7.63 -0.16 22.37
CA MET A 138 6.47 0.40 23.09
C MET A 138 5.89 -0.54 24.15
N LEU A 139 5.98 -1.86 23.97
CA LEU A 139 5.59 -2.84 24.99
C LEU A 139 6.65 -3.03 26.07
N VAL A 140 7.93 -3.02 25.70
CA VAL A 140 9.04 -3.19 26.65
C VAL A 140 9.17 -1.97 27.58
N SER A 141 8.97 -0.76 27.05
CA SER A 141 9.13 0.50 27.76
C SER A 141 7.91 1.40 27.58
N PRO A 142 6.75 1.04 28.16
CA PRO A 142 5.52 1.79 27.97
C PRO A 142 5.59 3.17 28.64
N THR A 143 5.18 4.20 27.92
CA THR A 143 5.10 5.58 28.43
C THR A 143 3.69 5.98 28.87
N CYS A 144 2.68 5.19 28.50
CA CYS A 144 1.27 5.40 28.81
C CYS A 144 0.56 4.06 29.07
N GLU A 145 0.01 3.86 30.26
CA GLU A 145 -0.69 2.62 30.63
C GLU A 145 -1.88 2.31 29.71
N ALA A 146 -2.66 3.32 29.31
CA ALA A 146 -3.80 3.11 28.42
C ALA A 146 -3.37 2.65 27.02
N GLN A 147 -2.23 3.11 26.52
CA GLN A 147 -1.66 2.60 25.28
C GLN A 147 -1.12 1.18 25.48
N PHE A 148 -0.38 0.94 26.56
CA PHE A 148 0.19 -0.37 26.87
C PHE A 148 -0.88 -1.46 26.99
N ARG A 149 -1.95 -1.20 27.75
CA ARG A 149 -3.12 -2.07 27.87
C ARG A 149 -3.70 -2.44 26.50
N ARG A 150 -3.94 -1.44 25.65
CA ARG A 150 -4.52 -1.66 24.30
C ARG A 150 -3.61 -2.53 23.45
N MET A 151 -2.31 -2.27 23.46
CA MET A 151 -1.34 -3.07 22.69
C MET A 151 -1.30 -4.52 23.17
N LEU A 152 -1.35 -4.75 24.49
CA LEU A 152 -1.44 -6.11 25.05
C LEU A 152 -2.72 -6.83 24.62
N GLN A 153 -3.86 -6.13 24.63
CA GLN A 153 -5.17 -6.68 24.27
C GLN A 153 -5.31 -6.96 22.77
N ILE A 154 -4.69 -6.14 21.92
CA ILE A 154 -4.58 -6.40 20.48
C ILE A 154 -3.72 -7.64 20.23
N GLY A 155 -2.64 -7.80 21.00
CA GLY A 155 -1.70 -8.90 20.87
C GLY A 155 -0.57 -8.59 19.90
N MET A 156 0.10 -9.65 19.45
CA MET A 156 1.25 -9.53 18.57
C MET A 156 0.87 -9.05 17.17
N ILE A 157 1.60 -8.06 16.67
CA ILE A 157 1.57 -7.69 15.25
C ILE A 157 2.69 -8.46 14.53
N SER A 158 2.38 -9.10 13.41
CA SER A 158 3.39 -9.75 12.56
C SER A 158 3.28 -9.38 11.10
N GLN A 159 2.18 -8.73 10.72
CA GLN A 159 1.86 -8.34 9.35
C GLN A 159 1.80 -6.81 9.27
N LEU A 160 2.02 -6.29 8.06
CA LEU A 160 1.84 -4.88 7.75
C LEU A 160 0.42 -4.42 8.06
N TYR A 161 0.32 -3.26 8.71
CA TYR A 161 -0.92 -2.52 8.88
C TYR A 161 -0.57 -1.05 9.06
N ASP A 162 -1.36 -0.17 8.46
CA ASP A 162 -1.33 1.27 8.73
C ASP A 162 -2.62 1.86 8.18
N HIS A 163 -3.43 2.52 9.00
CA HIS A 163 -4.71 3.04 8.52
C HIS A 163 -4.54 4.23 7.55
N GLN A 164 -3.39 4.90 7.57
CA GLN A 164 -3.13 6.05 6.69
C GLN A 164 -2.65 5.58 5.33
N VAL A 165 -1.80 4.55 5.31
CA VAL A 165 -1.23 3.99 4.07
C VAL A 165 -2.15 2.94 3.45
N PHE A 166 -2.78 2.11 4.29
CA PHE A 166 -3.69 1.03 3.91
C PHE A 166 -5.06 1.26 4.56
N PRO A 167 -5.84 2.24 4.07
CA PRO A 167 -7.13 2.59 4.65
C PRO A 167 -8.10 1.41 4.65
N THR A 168 -8.79 1.23 5.79
CA THR A 168 -9.84 0.21 5.92
C THR A 168 -11.06 0.61 5.09
N PRO A 169 -11.59 -0.29 4.23
CA PRO A 169 -12.81 -0.04 3.47
C PRO A 169 -13.99 0.29 4.38
N ASP A 170 -14.92 1.14 3.91
CA ASP A 170 -16.08 1.59 4.70
C ASP A 170 -16.91 0.44 5.25
N SER A 171 -17.05 -0.64 4.48
CA SER A 171 -17.76 -1.87 4.87
C SER A 171 -17.15 -2.61 6.05
N LEU A 172 -15.86 -2.36 6.35
CA LEU A 172 -15.10 -3.01 7.41
C LEU A 172 -14.75 -2.07 8.57
N LYS A 173 -14.98 -0.75 8.44
CA LYS A 173 -14.64 0.23 9.48
C LYS A 173 -15.24 -0.11 10.84
N SER A 174 -16.48 -0.60 10.90
CA SER A 174 -17.12 -0.98 12.18
C SER A 174 -16.45 -2.14 12.91
N LYS A 175 -15.64 -2.96 12.23
CA LYS A 175 -14.84 -4.03 12.83
C LYS A 175 -13.49 -3.55 13.35
N TYR A 176 -12.96 -2.49 12.73
CA TYR A 176 -11.61 -1.98 12.98
C TYR A 176 -11.59 -0.59 13.60
N GLN A 177 -12.75 -0.06 14.01
CA GLN A 177 -12.86 1.19 14.72
C GLN A 177 -13.77 1.02 15.93
N VAL A 178 -13.29 1.44 17.09
CA VAL A 178 -14.00 1.37 18.37
C VAL A 178 -13.98 2.76 19.00
N THR A 179 -15.14 3.26 19.41
CA THR A 179 -15.20 4.52 20.16
C THR A 179 -14.96 4.24 21.64
N ASP A 180 -13.99 4.90 22.24
CA ASP A 180 -13.78 4.89 23.69
C ASP A 180 -14.96 5.61 24.35
N GLU A 181 -15.82 4.88 25.07
CA GLU A 181 -17.02 5.43 25.73
C GLU A 181 -16.70 6.52 26.76
N ARG A 182 -15.51 6.48 27.39
CA ARG A 182 -15.10 7.45 28.40
C ARG A 182 -14.61 8.75 27.78
N THR A 183 -13.88 8.67 26.67
CA THR A 183 -13.24 9.84 26.05
C THR A 183 -13.95 10.33 24.79
N GLY A 184 -14.88 9.54 24.24
CA GLY A 184 -15.53 9.77 22.95
C GLY A 184 -14.58 9.65 21.76
N LYS A 185 -13.33 9.24 21.96
CA LYS A 185 -12.32 9.18 20.89
C LYS A 185 -12.46 7.91 20.08
N LEU A 186 -12.36 8.04 18.76
CA LEU A 186 -12.27 6.90 17.86
C LEU A 186 -10.89 6.24 18.01
N ILE A 187 -10.88 4.94 18.24
CA ILE A 187 -9.69 4.09 18.29
C ILE A 187 -9.72 3.22 17.05
N GLU A 188 -8.64 3.25 16.28
CA GLU A 188 -8.47 2.39 15.12
C GLU A 188 -7.63 1.17 15.51
N LEU A 189 -8.23 -0.01 15.31
CA LEU A 189 -7.57 -1.29 15.52
C LEU A 189 -6.70 -1.61 14.30
N PRO A 190 -5.55 -2.28 14.49
CA PRO A 190 -4.76 -2.77 13.37
C PRO A 190 -5.61 -3.64 12.44
N HIS A 191 -5.62 -3.29 11.14
CA HIS A 191 -6.23 -4.07 10.08
C HIS A 191 -5.10 -4.65 9.20
N PRO A 192 -4.72 -5.92 9.40
CA PRO A 192 -3.56 -6.48 8.72
C PRO A 192 -3.78 -6.66 7.22
N VAL A 193 -2.82 -6.19 6.43
CA VAL A 193 -2.76 -6.48 4.99
C VAL A 193 -2.42 -7.94 4.79
N LYS A 194 -3.20 -8.65 3.96
CA LYS A 194 -3.03 -10.08 3.71
C LYS A 194 -2.19 -10.38 2.47
N ALA A 195 -2.21 -9.50 1.48
CA ALA A 195 -1.42 -9.66 0.27
C ALA A 195 -0.95 -8.29 -0.25
N LEU A 196 0.27 -8.27 -0.80
CA LEU A 196 0.86 -7.11 -1.46
C LEU A 196 1.41 -7.53 -2.82
N ARG A 197 1.33 -6.61 -3.79
CA ARG A 197 1.98 -6.78 -5.09
C ARG A 197 2.34 -5.43 -5.70
N VAL A 198 3.30 -5.44 -6.61
CA VAL A 198 3.72 -4.27 -7.39
C VAL A 198 3.81 -4.66 -8.86
N TRP A 199 3.49 -3.74 -9.76
CA TRP A 199 3.61 -3.99 -11.20
C TRP A 199 5.08 -3.90 -11.61
N ASP A 200 5.56 -4.92 -12.35
CA ASP A 200 6.85 -4.90 -13.00
C ASP A 200 6.67 -4.62 -14.50
N ALA A 201 7.13 -3.44 -14.92
CA ALA A 201 7.08 -3.00 -16.31
C ALA A 201 7.91 -3.88 -17.27
N ALA A 202 8.98 -4.52 -16.79
CA ALA A 202 9.82 -5.38 -17.61
C ALA A 202 9.13 -6.70 -17.95
N THR A 203 8.42 -7.30 -17.00
CA THR A 203 7.68 -8.55 -17.21
C THR A 203 6.21 -8.35 -17.57
N GLN A 204 5.73 -7.09 -17.54
CA GLN A 204 4.32 -6.73 -17.69
C GLN A 204 3.41 -7.59 -16.80
N GLY A 205 3.77 -7.68 -15.52
CA GLY A 205 3.10 -8.55 -14.57
C GLY A 205 3.36 -8.13 -13.14
N TYR A 206 2.53 -8.65 -12.24
CA TYR A 206 2.66 -8.35 -10.82
C TYR A 206 3.70 -9.24 -10.14
N LYS A 207 4.55 -8.63 -9.32
CA LYS A 207 5.42 -9.32 -8.36
C LYS A 207 4.77 -9.26 -6.99
N ALA A 208 4.66 -10.41 -6.34
CA ALA A 208 4.23 -10.47 -4.94
C ALA A 208 5.27 -9.80 -4.04
N VAL A 209 4.78 -9.09 -3.02
CA VAL A 209 5.62 -8.48 -1.98
C VAL A 209 5.24 -9.10 -0.64
N GLU A 210 6.24 -9.30 0.22
CA GLU A 210 6.05 -9.91 1.52
C GLU A 210 5.28 -8.97 2.46
N THR A 211 4.26 -9.51 3.13
CA THR A 211 3.42 -8.75 4.07
C THR A 211 3.95 -8.82 5.50
N GLN A 212 4.77 -9.84 5.80
CA GLN A 212 5.34 -10.01 7.12
C GLN A 212 6.32 -8.87 7.46
N LEU A 213 6.18 -8.35 8.68
CA LEU A 213 7.11 -7.37 9.25
C LEU A 213 8.47 -8.01 9.50
N ILE A 214 9.54 -7.30 9.17
CA ILE A 214 10.90 -7.79 9.42
C ILE A 214 11.13 -7.85 10.93
N GLY A 215 11.69 -8.97 11.39
CA GLY A 215 11.90 -9.25 12.82
C GLY A 215 10.73 -9.91 13.54
N ALA A 216 9.52 -9.89 12.95
CA ALA A 216 8.38 -10.59 13.52
C ALA A 216 8.53 -12.12 13.38
N PRO A 217 8.11 -12.92 14.38
CA PRO A 217 8.16 -14.37 14.28
C PRO A 217 7.22 -14.87 13.16
N PRO A 218 7.60 -15.93 12.43
CA PRO A 218 6.73 -16.60 11.47
C PRO A 218 5.39 -17.02 12.10
N GLU A 219 4.34 -17.09 11.28
CA GLU A 219 2.98 -17.47 11.71
C GLU A 219 2.95 -18.77 12.52
N ALA A 220 3.73 -19.79 12.11
CA ALA A 220 3.82 -21.07 12.80
C ALA A 220 4.39 -20.98 14.23
N SER A 221 5.22 -19.97 14.53
CA SER A 221 5.85 -19.75 15.84
C SER A 221 5.26 -18.55 16.61
N ALA A 222 4.35 -17.81 15.99
CA ALA A 222 3.77 -16.57 16.51
C ALA A 222 3.18 -16.72 17.92
N ALA A 223 2.39 -17.77 18.14
CA ALA A 223 1.72 -18.01 19.42
C ALA A 223 2.71 -18.35 20.55
N GLY A 224 3.74 -19.15 20.25
CA GLY A 224 4.80 -19.48 21.21
C GLY A 224 5.62 -18.25 21.57
N TRP A 225 6.07 -17.51 20.55
CA TRP A 225 6.81 -16.27 20.75
C TRP A 225 6.03 -15.24 21.58
N TRP A 226 4.74 -15.05 21.29
CA TRP A 226 3.91 -14.09 22.05
C TRP A 226 3.74 -14.51 23.50
N LYS A 227 3.55 -15.81 23.76
CA LYS A 227 3.48 -16.34 25.12
C LYS A 227 4.77 -16.09 25.89
N ASP A 228 5.91 -16.37 25.28
CA ASP A 228 7.23 -16.18 25.91
C ASP A 228 7.49 -14.69 26.16
N PHE A 229 7.13 -13.83 25.20
CA PHE A 229 7.24 -12.38 25.36
C PHE A 229 6.34 -11.81 26.46
N LEU A 230 5.11 -12.34 26.62
CA LEU A 230 4.26 -11.98 27.75
C LEU A 230 4.88 -12.39 29.08
N GLN A 231 5.56 -13.53 29.17
CA GLN A 231 6.30 -13.93 30.37
C GLN A 231 7.46 -12.98 30.68
N GLU A 232 8.18 -12.51 29.66
CA GLU A 232 9.20 -11.46 29.82
C GLU A 232 8.59 -10.17 30.38
N LEU A 233 7.45 -9.73 29.83
CA LEU A 233 6.75 -8.53 30.32
C LEU A 233 6.24 -8.72 31.75
N SER A 234 5.67 -9.87 32.10
CA SER A 234 5.24 -10.20 33.45
C SER A 234 6.41 -10.23 34.44
N SER A 235 7.58 -10.71 34.01
CA SER A 235 8.79 -10.71 34.84
C SER A 235 9.31 -9.28 35.08
N LYS A 236 9.14 -8.38 34.10
CA LYS A 236 9.60 -6.98 34.18
C LYS A 236 8.65 -6.06 34.95
N HIS A 237 7.35 -6.19 34.72
CA HIS A 237 6.32 -5.26 35.22
C HIS A 237 5.43 -5.84 36.32
N GLY A 238 5.58 -7.14 36.63
CA GLY A 238 4.76 -7.87 37.59
C GLY A 238 3.64 -8.66 36.90
N ALA A 239 3.52 -9.95 37.24
CA ALA A 239 2.54 -10.85 36.63
C ALA A 239 1.09 -10.37 36.83
N GLU A 240 0.72 -10.05 38.07
CA GLU A 240 -0.63 -9.57 38.42
C GLU A 240 -1.00 -8.29 37.67
N TYR A 241 -0.03 -7.40 37.44
CA TYR A 241 -0.25 -6.17 36.69
C TYR A 241 -0.56 -6.45 35.22
N ILE A 242 0.27 -7.27 34.55
CA ILE A 242 0.05 -7.66 33.15
C ILE A 242 -1.27 -8.41 32.98
N GLU A 243 -1.58 -9.35 33.87
CA GLU A 243 -2.86 -10.08 33.87
C GLU A 243 -4.04 -9.13 34.05
N GLY A 244 -3.95 -8.16 34.97
CA GLY A 244 -4.97 -7.13 35.17
C GLY A 244 -5.21 -6.25 33.93
N LEU A 245 -4.16 -5.92 33.18
CA LEU A 245 -4.28 -5.19 31.92
C LEU A 245 -4.98 -6.03 30.84
N LEU A 246 -4.67 -7.32 30.76
CA LEU A 246 -5.28 -8.25 29.80
C LEU A 246 -6.75 -8.55 30.13
N ALA A 247 -7.10 -8.65 31.41
CA ALA A 247 -8.44 -9.02 31.88
C ALA A 247 -9.47 -7.87 31.80
N GLY A 248 -9.03 -6.61 31.80
CA GLY A 248 -9.91 -5.44 31.76
C GLY A 248 -10.52 -5.21 30.37
N LYS A 249 -11.51 -6.03 30.00
CA LYS A 249 -12.52 -5.76 28.97
C LYS A 249 -13.71 -5.02 29.56
#